data_AF-A0A507FD40-F1
#
_entry.id   AF-A0A507FD40-F1
#
_cell.length_a   1.000
_cell.length_b   1.000
_cell.length_c   1.000
_cell.angle_alpha   90.00
_cell.angle_beta   90.00
_cell.angle_gamma   90.00
#
_symmetry.space_group_name_H-M   'P 1'
#
loop_
_entity.id
_entity.type
_entity.pdbx_description
1 polymer ?
#
loop_
_entity_poly.entity_id
_entity_poly.type
_entity_poly.pdbx_seq_one_letter_code
_entity_poly.pdbx_strand_id
1 'polypeptide(L)'
;MQYVQYVQYQTDLLSTNISQLDPAFRDMVKLNGWKLCPKCGAGIEKIQDCGHMTCIICRFEFCYRCGADWRPTRTCNCDLWSLEDLDQIT
;
A
#
# COMPACT_ATOMS: atom_id res chain seq x y z
N MET A 1 -13.43 -10.22 -34.73
CA MET A 1 -12.21 -9.76 -34.03
C MET A 1 -12.60 -8.90 -32.81
N GLN A 2 -13.20 -9.51 -31.78
CA GLN A 2 -13.74 -8.84 -30.56
C GLN A 2 -12.73 -8.72 -29.40
N TYR A 3 -11.46 -9.10 -29.62
CA TYR A 3 -10.46 -9.20 -28.56
C TYR A 3 -9.85 -7.82 -28.18
N VAL A 4 -9.81 -6.87 -29.11
CA VAL A 4 -9.18 -5.56 -28.92
C VAL A 4 -9.88 -4.69 -27.87
N GLN A 5 -11.21 -4.76 -27.74
CA GLN A 5 -11.95 -3.97 -26.75
C GLN A 5 -11.70 -4.42 -25.30
N TYR A 6 -11.48 -5.72 -25.06
CA TYR A 6 -11.21 -6.25 -23.71
C TYR A 6 -9.82 -5.83 -23.22
N VAL A 7 -8.83 -5.88 -24.10
CA VAL A 7 -7.46 -5.45 -23.78
C VAL A 7 -7.40 -3.94 -23.53
N GLN A 8 -8.14 -3.13 -24.30
CA GLN A 8 -8.23 -1.67 -24.09
C GLN A 8 -8.87 -1.31 -22.74
N TYR A 9 -9.98 -1.95 -22.38
CA TYR A 9 -10.63 -1.75 -21.07
C TYR A 9 -9.72 -2.09 -19.89
N GLN A 10 -8.89 -3.14 -20.02
CA GLN A 10 -7.90 -3.49 -19.00
C GLN A 10 -6.72 -2.50 -18.93
N THR A 11 -6.34 -1.86 -20.04
CA THR A 11 -5.23 -0.89 -20.06
C THR A 11 -5.62 0.50 -19.55
N ASP A 12 -6.90 0.86 -19.53
CA ASP A 12 -7.38 2.15 -19.01
C ASP A 12 -7.33 2.24 -17.47
N LEU A 13 -7.31 1.08 -16.78
CA LEU A 13 -7.03 0.98 -15.34
C LEU A 13 -5.55 1.22 -14.99
N LEU A 14 -4.68 1.30 -15.99
CA LEU A 14 -3.25 1.56 -15.84
C LEU A 14 -2.84 2.96 -16.33
N SER A 15 -3.75 3.69 -16.97
CA SER A 15 -3.51 5.04 -17.52
C SER A 15 -4.02 6.18 -16.63
N THR A 16 -4.79 5.88 -15.58
CA THR A 16 -5.21 6.89 -14.62
C THR A 16 -4.03 7.32 -13.78
N ASN A 17 -3.58 8.54 -14.01
CA ASN A 17 -2.62 9.22 -13.16
C ASN A 17 -3.19 9.28 -11.73
N ILE A 18 -2.70 8.39 -10.86
CA ILE A 18 -3.15 8.22 -9.47
C ILE A 18 -2.97 9.51 -8.65
N SER A 19 -2.35 10.56 -9.21
CA SER A 19 -2.33 11.91 -8.61
C SER A 19 -3.72 12.56 -8.45
N GLN A 20 -4.76 12.03 -9.10
CA GLN A 20 -6.15 12.47 -8.93
C GLN A 20 -6.99 11.40 -8.22
N LEU A 21 -6.56 10.98 -7.02
CA LEU A 21 -7.40 10.12 -6.17
C LEU A 21 -8.77 10.75 -6.01
N ASP A 22 -9.80 10.11 -6.54
CA ASP A 22 -11.17 10.59 -6.42
C ASP A 22 -11.53 10.67 -4.90
N PRO A 23 -12.32 11.66 -4.47
CA PRO A 23 -12.68 11.81 -3.07
C PRO A 23 -13.36 10.56 -2.48
N ALA A 24 -14.15 9.85 -3.28
CA ALA A 24 -14.86 8.65 -2.84
C ALA A 24 -13.91 7.48 -2.54
N PHE A 25 -12.83 7.32 -3.30
CA PHE A 25 -11.78 6.34 -3.08
C PHE A 25 -11.00 6.67 -1.82
N ARG A 26 -10.67 7.95 -1.60
CA ARG A 26 -10.02 8.39 -0.36
C ARG A 26 -10.89 8.10 0.86
N ASP A 27 -12.19 8.33 0.75
CA ASP A 27 -13.13 8.06 1.84
C ASP A 27 -13.30 6.57 2.08
N MET A 28 -13.40 5.76 1.02
CA MET A 28 -13.44 4.30 1.10
C MET A 28 -12.17 3.74 1.78
N VAL A 29 -10.99 4.25 1.44
CA VAL A 29 -9.73 3.85 2.08
C VAL A 29 -9.76 4.15 3.58
N LYS A 30 -10.24 5.33 3.99
CA LYS A 30 -10.37 5.67 5.41
C LYS A 30 -11.39 4.78 6.13
N LEU A 31 -12.54 4.53 5.51
CA LEU A 31 -13.63 3.73 6.09
C LEU A 31 -13.20 2.28 6.35
N ASN A 32 -12.37 1.70 5.48
CA ASN A 32 -11.86 0.35 5.64
C ASN A 32 -10.56 0.27 6.48
N GLY A 33 -10.06 1.40 6.99
CA GLY A 33 -8.81 1.44 7.75
C GLY A 33 -7.55 1.18 6.90
N TRP A 34 -7.67 1.20 5.58
CA TRP A 34 -6.57 1.03 4.65
C TRP A 34 -5.69 2.29 4.61
N LYS A 35 -4.49 2.15 4.04
CA LYS A 35 -3.53 3.25 3.89
C LYS A 35 -3.17 3.46 2.43
N LEU A 36 -2.87 4.69 2.05
CA LEU A 36 -2.37 5.00 0.72
C LEU A 36 -0.86 4.80 0.69
N CYS A 37 -0.35 4.27 -0.41
CA CYS A 37 1.08 4.24 -0.67
C CYS A 37 1.60 5.68 -0.78
N PRO A 38 2.63 6.07 -0.01
CA PRO A 38 3.18 7.43 -0.04
C PRO A 38 3.83 7.80 -1.38
N LYS A 39 4.23 6.80 -2.18
CA LYS A 39 4.90 7.01 -3.47
C LYS A 39 3.94 7.09 -4.65
N CYS A 40 2.92 6.23 -4.69
CA CYS A 40 2.03 6.11 -5.85
C CYS A 40 0.54 6.29 -5.55
N GLY A 41 0.14 6.44 -4.29
CA GLY A 41 -1.27 6.62 -3.91
C GLY A 41 -2.15 5.37 -4.00
N ALA A 42 -1.60 4.19 -4.32
CA ALA A 42 -2.36 2.94 -4.30
C ALA A 42 -2.91 2.65 -2.89
N GLY A 43 -4.16 2.17 -2.79
CA GLY A 43 -4.74 1.70 -1.53
C GLY A 43 -4.11 0.39 -1.10
N ILE A 44 -3.69 0.30 0.16
CA ILE A 44 -2.98 -0.83 0.75
C ILE A 44 -3.72 -1.28 2.01
N GLU A 45 -4.20 -2.52 1.97
CA GLU A 45 -4.76 -3.23 3.11
C GLU A 45 -3.66 -3.91 3.93
N LYS A 46 -3.78 -3.90 5.27
CA LYS A 46 -2.86 -4.60 6.18
C LYS A 46 -3.41 -6.00 6.47
N ILE A 47 -2.68 -7.03 6.04
CA ILE A 47 -3.08 -8.45 6.25
C ILE A 47 -2.34 -9.13 7.41
N GLN A 48 -1.27 -8.51 7.91
CA GLN A 48 -0.40 -9.06 8.95
C GLN A 48 0.13 -7.95 9.83
N ASP A 49 0.52 -8.30 11.04
CA ASP A 49 0.84 -7.34 12.08
C ASP A 49 2.13 -6.55 11.85
N CYS A 50 3.08 -7.09 11.10
CA CYS A 50 4.34 -6.40 10.77
C CYS A 50 4.12 -5.00 10.15
N GLY A 51 4.91 -4.02 10.62
CA GLY A 51 4.87 -2.65 10.13
C GLY A 51 5.55 -2.44 8.77
N HIS A 52 6.32 -3.41 8.29
CA HIS A 52 6.97 -3.36 6.97
C HIS A 52 5.99 -3.73 5.86
N MET A 53 5.83 -2.87 4.87
CA MET A 53 4.96 -3.10 3.73
C MET A 53 5.70 -2.81 2.42
N THR A 54 5.45 -3.64 1.39
CA THR A 54 5.95 -3.42 0.04
C THR A 54 4.78 -3.17 -0.90
N CYS A 55 4.73 -2.00 -1.54
CA CYS A 55 3.67 -1.68 -2.48
C CYS A 55 3.71 -2.61 -3.71
N ILE A 56 2.60 -3.27 -4.02
CA ILE A 56 2.52 -4.17 -5.19
C ILE A 56 2.65 -3.44 -6.54
N ILE A 57 2.24 -2.17 -6.59
CA ILE A 57 2.22 -1.35 -7.81
C ILE A 57 3.59 -0.76 -8.10
N CYS A 58 4.21 -0.07 -7.13
CA CYS A 58 5.44 0.68 -7.34
C CYS A 58 6.68 0.09 -6.65
N ARG A 59 6.53 -1.04 -5.94
CA ARG A 59 7.59 -1.73 -5.18
C ARG A 59 8.27 -0.89 -4.10
N PHE A 60 7.68 0.24 -3.70
CA PHE A 60 8.16 1.04 -2.59
C PHE A 60 7.96 0.29 -1.28
N GLU A 61 9.03 0.18 -0.49
CA GLU A 61 9.02 -0.40 0.84
C GLU A 61 8.89 0.73 1.86
N PHE A 62 7.88 0.64 2.72
CA PHE A 62 7.60 1.69 3.69
C PHE A 62 6.97 1.13 4.96
N CYS A 63 7.03 1.92 6.02
CA CYS A 63 6.33 1.60 7.26
C CYS A 63 4.82 1.88 7.10
N TYR A 64 3.97 0.87 7.28
CA TYR A 64 2.52 1.00 7.19
C TYR A 64 1.94 2.01 8.20
N ARG A 65 2.61 2.19 9.35
CA ARG A 65 2.18 3.12 10.41
C ARG A 65 2.45 4.57 10.04
N CYS A 66 3.65 4.89 9.57
CA CYS A 66 4.13 6.27 9.40
C CYS A 66 4.38 6.69 7.95
N GLY A 67 4.39 5.77 6.99
CA GLY A 67 4.66 6.05 5.58
C GLY A 67 6.14 6.28 5.24
N ALA A 68 7.05 6.21 6.22
CA ALA A 68 8.47 6.44 5.99
C ALA A 68 9.12 5.30 5.19
N ASP A 69 10.15 5.64 4.42
CA ASP A 69 10.97 4.68 3.68
C ASP A 69 11.57 3.63 4.63
N TRP A 70 11.53 2.36 4.20
CA TRP A 70 12.07 1.24 4.96
C TRP A 70 13.60 1.12 4.87
N ARG A 71 14.24 1.66 3.80
CA ARG A 71 15.69 1.50 3.53
C ARG A 71 16.47 2.83 3.63
N PRO A 72 17.79 2.82 3.88
CA PRO A 72 18.56 1.98 4.82
C PRO A 72 18.64 2.61 6.23
N THR A 73 18.39 3.91 6.36
CA THR A 73 18.20 4.58 7.65
C THR A 73 16.72 4.51 7.97
N ARG A 74 16.31 3.54 8.79
CA ARG A 74 14.93 3.48 9.31
C ARG A 74 14.62 4.80 10.02
N THR A 75 13.97 5.72 9.31
CA THR A 75 13.60 7.05 9.85
C THR A 75 12.34 6.99 10.69
N CYS A 76 11.67 5.83 10.75
CA CYS A 76 10.47 5.65 11.54
C CYS A 76 10.81 5.23 12.97
N ASN A 77 10.41 6.05 13.94
CA ASN A 77 10.39 5.71 15.37
C ASN A 77 9.11 4.94 15.76
N CYS A 78 8.56 4.14 14.85
CA CYS A 78 7.48 3.23 15.21
C CYS A 78 8.10 2.09 16.03
N ASP A 79 7.58 1.84 17.23
CA ASP A 79 8.02 0.74 18.07
C ASP A 79 8.10 -0.53 17.23
N LEU A 80 9.33 -0.92 16.91
CA LEU A 80 9.62 -2.14 16.18
C LEU A 80 9.22 -3.25 17.14
N TRP A 81 8.22 -4.03 16.74
CA TRP A 81 7.85 -5.34 17.30
C TRP A 81 8.96 -5.84 18.22
N SER A 82 8.77 -5.69 19.53
CA SER A 82 9.67 -6.27 20.51
C SER A 82 9.70 -7.77 20.22
N LEU A 83 10.82 -8.42 20.52
CA LEU A 83 11.03 -9.85 20.30
C LEU A 83 10.03 -10.76 21.06
N GLU A 84 9.00 -10.18 21.70
CA GLU A 84 7.91 -10.85 22.40
C GLU A 84 6.83 -11.39 21.42
N ASP A 85 6.71 -10.83 20.22
CA ASP A 85 5.68 -11.26 19.26
C ASP A 85 6.06 -12.52 18.45
N LEU A 86 7.28 -13.03 18.60
CA LEU A 86 7.74 -14.29 17.99
C LEU A 86 7.49 -15.53 18.86
N ASP A 87 7.00 -15.36 20.09
CA ASP A 87 6.78 -16.46 21.04
C ASP A 87 5.34 -17.00 21.06
N GLN A 88 4.52 -16.64 20.07
CA GLN A 88 3.14 -17.16 19.93
C GLN A 88 3.02 -18.26 18.86
N ILE A 89 4.15 -18.84 18.42
CA ILE A 89 4.18 -20.06 17.59
C ILE A 89 4.95 -21.18 18.32
N THR A 90 4.79 -21.28 19.63
CA THR A 90 5.03 -22.52 20.39
C THR A 90 3.72 -23.11 20.88
#